data_AF-A0A231P811-F1
#
_entry.id   AF-A0A231P811-F1
#
_cell.length_a   1.000
_cell.length_b   1.000
_cell.length_c   1.000
_cell.angle_alpha   90.00
_cell.angle_beta   90.00
_cell.angle_gamma   90.00
#
_symmetry.space_group_name_H-M   'P 1'
#
loop_
_entity.id
_entity.type
_entity.pdbx_description
1 polymer ?
#
loop_
_entity_poly.entity_id
_entity_poly.type
_entity_poly.pdbx_seq_one_letter_code
_entity_poly.pdbx_strand_id
1 'polypeptide(L)' 'MVSRAEASRATGGLISAKTLSNNDALHIGPCGKIRVGSKVGYTRESFIAYLRNKLQTYTLQ' A
#
# COMPACT_ATOMS: atom_id res chain seq x y z
N MET A 1 -0.79 -4.73 11.43
CA MET A 1 -0.76 -5.14 10.00
C MET A 1 -1.94 -4.50 9.26
N VAL A 2 -1.82 -4.32 7.95
CA VAL A 2 -2.83 -3.71 7.07
C VAL A 2 -3.01 -4.60 5.83
N SER A 3 -4.23 -5.05 5.55
CA SER A 3 -4.51 -5.78 4.30
C SER A 3 -4.57 -4.83 3.11
N ARG A 4 -4.45 -5.31 1.87
CA ARG A 4 -4.63 -4.44 0.68
C ARG A 4 -6.00 -3.74 0.67
N ALA A 5 -7.05 -4.44 1.11
CA ALA A 5 -8.40 -3.88 1.23
C ALA A 5 -8.46 -2.78 2.30
N GLU A 6 -7.84 -3.02 3.46
CA GLU A 6 -7.77 -2.04 4.54
C GLU A 6 -6.94 -0.82 4.16
N ALA A 7 -5.81 -1.01 3.48
CA ALA A 7 -4.97 0.06 2.95
C ALA A 7 -5.75 0.95 1.97
N SER A 8 -6.52 0.34 1.08
CA SER A 8 -7.40 1.06 0.15
C SER A 8 -8.47 1.87 0.89
N ARG A 9 -9.09 1.30 1.93
CA ARG A 9 -10.09 1.99 2.75
C ARG A 9 -9.48 3.13 3.56
N ALA A 10 -8.36 2.89 4.24
CA ALA A 10 -7.68 3.84 5.12
C ALA A 10 -7.13 5.05 4.36
N THR A 11 -6.79 4.89 3.08
CA THR A 11 -6.35 5.98 2.21
C THR A 11 -7.50 6.67 1.48
N GLY A 12 -8.76 6.36 1.80
CA GLY A 12 -9.93 6.92 1.11
C GLY A 12 -10.00 6.56 -0.37
N GLY A 13 -9.34 5.48 -0.79
CA GLY A 13 -9.29 5.04 -2.19
C GLY A 13 -8.15 5.64 -3.01
N LEU A 14 -7.29 6.50 -2.45
CA LEU A 14 -6.13 7.08 -3.16
C LEU A 14 -5.20 5.99 -3.73
N ILE A 15 -5.10 4.84 -3.06
CA ILE A 15 -4.40 3.67 -3.57
C ILE A 15 -5.30 2.46 -3.47
N SER A 16 -5.76 1.94 -4.61
CA SER A 16 -6.65 0.79 -4.65
C SER A 16 -5.94 -0.52 -4.27
N ALA A 17 -6.70 -1.51 -3.79
CA ALA A 17 -6.20 -2.86 -3.56
C ALA A 17 -5.64 -3.52 -4.85
N LYS A 18 -6.20 -3.18 -6.02
CA LYS A 18 -5.71 -3.61 -7.34
C LYS A 18 -4.35 -2.98 -7.66
N THR A 19 -4.19 -1.69 -7.40
CA THR A 19 -2.91 -0.98 -7.55
C THR A 19 -1.83 -1.64 -6.68
N LEU A 20 -2.14 -1.95 -5.42
CA LEU A 20 -1.22 -2.67 -4.53
C LEU A 20 -0.88 -4.06 -5.07
N SER A 21 -1.87 -4.80 -5.59
CA SER A 21 -1.61 -6.12 -6.19
C SER A 21 -0.70 -6.04 -7.42
N ASN A 22 -0.88 -5.04 -8.27
CA ASN A 22 -0.02 -4.81 -9.44
C ASN A 22 1.39 -4.41 -9.02
N ASN A 23 1.51 -3.51 -8.04
CA ASN A 23 2.80 -3.07 -7.53
C ASN A 23 3.58 -4.22 -6.86
N ASP A 24 2.88 -5.10 -6.15
CA ASP A 24 3.48 -6.33 -5.61
C ASP A 24 4.01 -7.26 -6.71
N ALA A 25 3.30 -7.36 -7.84
CA ALA A 25 3.73 -8.16 -8.99
C ALA A 25 4.93 -7.53 -9.74
N LEU A 26 5.02 -6.20 -9.71
CA LEU A 26 6.13 -5.43 -10.28
C LEU A 26 7.29 -5.21 -9.30
N HIS A 27 7.22 -5.77 -8.08
CA HIS A 27 8.22 -5.56 -7.02
C HIS A 27 8.43 -4.08 -6.62
N ILE A 28 7.44 -3.22 -6.85
CA ILE A 28 7.43 -1.80 -6.47
C ILE A 28 6.39 -1.48 -5.37
N GLY A 29 5.79 -2.52 -4.77
CA GLY A 29 4.83 -2.40 -3.67
C GLY A 29 5.51 -2.28 -2.30
N PRO A 30 4.74 -2.24 -1.21
CA PRO A 30 5.30 -2.28 0.13
C PRO A 30 6.12 -3.56 0.35
N CYS A 31 7.27 -3.41 1.01
CA CYS A 31 8.18 -4.51 1.33
C CYS A 31 7.55 -5.52 2.29
N GLY A 32 8.05 -6.76 2.26
CA GLY A 32 7.68 -7.77 3.26
C GLY A 32 6.20 -8.15 3.23
N LYS A 33 5.64 -8.40 2.04
CA LYS A 33 4.24 -8.85 1.90
C LYS A 33 3.98 -10.08 2.77
N ILE A 34 2.89 -10.04 3.53
CA ILE A 34 2.43 -11.11 4.40
C ILE A 34 1.17 -11.71 3.78
N ARG A 35 1.13 -13.04 3.64
CA ARG A 35 -0.03 -13.77 3.12
C ARG A 35 -0.68 -14.57 4.24
N VAL A 36 -2.00 -14.43 4.38
CA VAL A 36 -2.83 -15.21 5.30
C VAL A 36 -4.01 -15.75 4.50
N GLY A 37 -3.93 -17.04 4.13
CA GLY A 37 -4.88 -17.65 3.20
C GLY A 37 -4.90 -16.96 1.83
N SER A 38 -6.06 -16.49 1.41
CA SER A 38 -6.25 -15.73 0.16
C SER A 38 -5.96 -14.23 0.30
N LYS A 39 -5.72 -13.73 1.52
CA LYS A 39 -5.49 -12.31 1.78
C LYS A 39 -3.99 -11.99 1.78
N VAL A 40 -3.65 -10.81 1.27
CA VAL A 40 -2.31 -10.23 1.33
C VAL A 40 -2.36 -8.90 2.07
N GLY A 41 -1.34 -8.64 2.87
CA GLY A 41 -1.17 -7.40 3.60
C GLY A 41 0.29 -7.12 3.91
N TYR A 42 0.50 -6.10 4.74
CA TYR A 42 1.82 -5.57 5.07
C TYR A 42 1.87 -5.15 6.55
N THR A 43 3.08 -4.95 7.05
CA THR A 43 3.26 -4.19 8.29
C THR A 43 2.83 -2.72 8.08
N ARG A 44 2.46 -2.02 9.15
CA ARG A 44 2.04 -0.61 9.01
C ARG A 44 3.22 0.24 8.54
N GLU A 45 4.39 -0.07 9.06
CA GLU A 45 5.67 0.58 8.81
C GLU A 45 6.05 0.48 7.33
N SER A 46 5.96 -0.73 6.76
CA SER A 46 6.22 -0.97 5.34
C SER A 46 5.24 -0.21 4.43
N PHE A 47 3.95 -0.26 4.77
CA PHE A 47 2.93 0.45 4.00
C PHE A 47 3.13 1.98 4.03
N ILE A 48 3.46 2.55 5.18
CA ILE A 48 3.75 3.98 5.32
C ILE A 48 5.01 4.37 4.54
N ALA A 49 6.06 3.55 4.58
CA ALA A 49 7.28 3.80 3.80
C ALA A 49 6.98 3.82 2.29
N TYR A 50 6.17 2.88 1.81
CA TYR A 50 5.69 2.86 0.44
C TYR A 50 4.85 4.11 0.10
N LEU A 51 3.94 4.55 0.98
CA LEU A 51 3.14 5.76 0.76
C LEU A 51 4.01 7.01 0.61
N ARG A 52 5.02 7.19 1.47
CA ARG A 52 5.92 8.35 1.40
C ARG A 52 6.65 8.45 0.06
N ASN A 53 7.00 7.33 -0.56
CA ASN A 53 7.62 7.30 -1.88
C ASN A 53 6.65 7.57 -3.03
N LYS A 54 5.33 7.41 -2.82
CA LYS A 54 4.30 7.60 -3.84
C LYS A 54 3.62 8.95 -3.80
N LEU A 55 3.51 9.53 -2.61
CA LEU A 55 2.78 10.79 -2.43
C LEU A 55 3.68 11.96 -2.83
N GLN A 56 3.26 12.69 -3.86
CA GLN A 56 3.77 14.02 -4.13
C GLN A 56 2.95 15.01 -3.28
N THR A 57 3.64 15.77 -2.43
CA THR A 57 2.99 16.85 -1.67
C THR A 57 3.15 18.13 -2.46
N TYR A 58 2.03 18.79 -2.74
CA TYR A 58 2.04 20.15 -3.27
C TYR A 58 2.02 21.12 -2.09
N THR A 59 3.07 21.91 -1.94
CA THR A 59 3.06 23.04 -1.01
C THR A 59 2.39 24.21 -1.72
N LEU A 60 1.27 24.71 -1.18
CA LEU A 60 0.69 25.97 -1.63
C LEU A 60 1.70 27.08 -1.31
N GLN A 61 2.18 27.77 -2.35
CA GLN A 61 2.99 28.99 -2.23
C GLN A 61 2.13 30.17 -1.76
#